data_AF-H0Y9L6-F1
#
_entry.id   AF-H0Y9L6-F1
#
_cell.length_a   1.000
_cell.length_b   1.000
_cell.length_c   1.000
_cell.angle_alpha   90.00
_cell.angle_beta   90.00
_cell.angle_gamma   90.00
#
_symmetry.space_group_name_H-M   'P 1'
#
loop_
_entity.id
_entity.type
_entity.pdbx_description
1 polymer ?
#
loop_
_entity_poly.entity_id
_entity_poly.type
_entity_poly.pdbx_seq_one_letter_code
_entity_poly.pdbx_strand_id
1 'polypeptide(L)'
;LIPILHQKAKRGTPHQAKQAVHCIHAIFTNKEVQLAQIFEPLSRSLNADVPEQLITPLVSLGHISMLAPDQFASPMKSVVANFIVKDLLMNDRSTGEKNGKLWSPDEEVSPEVLAKHFGRQSRRIA
;
A
#
# COMPACT_ATOMS: atom_id res chain seq x y z
N LEU A 1 0.57 11.48 -20.28
CA LEU A 1 0.29 11.60 -18.82
C LEU A 1 0.17 10.23 -18.14
N ILE A 2 -0.65 9.31 -18.68
CA ILE A 2 -0.89 7.96 -18.11
C ILE A 2 0.40 7.22 -17.68
N PRO A 3 1.46 7.11 -18.52
CA PRO A 3 2.64 6.32 -18.15
C PRO A 3 3.38 6.87 -16.91
N ILE A 4 3.39 8.20 -16.77
CA ILE A 4 4.02 8.87 -15.62
C ILE A 4 3.23 8.59 -14.35
N LEU A 5 1.90 8.72 -14.41
CA LEU A 5 1.05 8.46 -13.24
C LEU A 5 1.12 6.98 -12.82
N HIS A 6 1.16 6.05 -13.79
CA HIS A 6 1.37 4.62 -13.49
C HIS A 6 2.74 4.37 -12.84
N GLN A 7 3.79 5.00 -13.34
CA GLN A 7 5.13 4.88 -12.76
C GLN A 7 5.15 5.42 -11.33
N LYS A 8 4.53 6.57 -11.08
CA LYS A 8 4.45 7.19 -9.74
C LYS A 8 3.59 6.38 -8.77
N ALA A 9 2.47 5.82 -9.22
CA ALA A 9 1.64 4.94 -8.41
C ALA A 9 2.35 3.63 -8.04
N LYS A 10 3.22 3.10 -8.90
CA LYS A 10 3.90 1.81 -8.67
C LYS A 10 5.24 1.95 -7.94
N ARG A 11 6.00 3.01 -8.21
CA ARG A 11 7.41 3.15 -7.77
C ARG A 11 7.76 4.54 -7.22
N GLY A 12 6.80 5.45 -7.13
CA GLY A 12 7.03 6.78 -6.55
C GLY A 12 7.18 6.74 -5.03
N THR A 13 7.37 7.91 -4.43
CA THR A 13 7.22 8.06 -2.98
C THR A 13 5.76 7.82 -2.57
N PRO A 14 5.48 7.48 -1.30
CA PRO A 14 4.11 7.28 -0.82
C PRO A 14 3.18 8.47 -1.15
N HIS A 15 3.70 9.69 -1.02
CA HIS A 15 2.97 10.91 -1.36
C HIS A 15 2.68 11.02 -2.86
N GLN A 16 3.68 10.74 -3.71
CA GLN A 16 3.50 10.74 -5.16
C GLN A 16 2.51 9.67 -5.61
N ALA A 17 2.54 8.51 -4.98
CA ALA A 17 1.68 7.38 -5.31
C ALA A 17 0.21 7.69 -4.98
N LYS A 18 -0.06 8.21 -3.77
CA LYS A 18 -1.37 8.76 -3.40
C LYS A 18 -1.85 9.77 -4.44
N GLN A 19 -1.05 10.79 -4.73
CA GLN A 19 -1.48 11.85 -5.65
C GLN A 19 -1.72 11.31 -7.06
N ALA A 20 -0.88 10.38 -7.53
CA ALA A 20 -1.03 9.77 -8.84
C ALA A 20 -2.35 8.99 -8.97
N VAL A 21 -2.72 8.20 -7.96
CA VAL A 21 -4.00 7.46 -7.93
C VAL A 21 -5.19 8.42 -7.96
N HIS A 22 -5.16 9.49 -7.17
CA HIS A 22 -6.21 10.52 -7.16
C HIS A 22 -6.30 11.26 -8.51
N CYS A 23 -5.17 11.61 -9.11
CA CYS A 23 -5.13 12.22 -10.44
C CYS A 23 -5.71 11.28 -11.51
N ILE A 24 -5.41 9.98 -11.46
CA ILE A 24 -5.99 9.00 -12.40
C ILE A 24 -7.52 8.96 -12.26
N HIS A 25 -8.01 8.92 -11.02
CA HIS A 25 -9.44 8.89 -10.75
C HIS A 25 -10.18 10.15 -11.20
N ALA A 26 -9.56 11.34 -11.01
CA ALA A 26 -10.18 12.62 -11.31
C ALA A 26 -10.13 13.00 -12.80
N ILE A 27 -9.06 12.67 -13.51
CA ILE A 27 -8.79 13.18 -14.87
C ILE A 27 -9.33 12.25 -15.96
N PHE A 28 -9.29 10.93 -15.76
CA PHE A 28 -9.58 9.97 -16.83
C PHE A 28 -11.00 9.45 -16.73
N THR A 29 -11.70 9.40 -17.87
CA THR A 29 -13.02 8.79 -17.98
C THR A 29 -12.96 7.27 -17.82
N ASN A 30 -11.92 6.63 -18.36
CA ASN A 30 -11.63 5.19 -18.24
C ASN A 30 -10.83 4.83 -16.98
N LYS A 31 -11.01 5.58 -15.88
CA LYS A 31 -10.28 5.44 -14.62
C LYS A 31 -10.20 4.00 -14.09
N GLU A 32 -11.30 3.25 -14.17
CA GLU A 32 -11.39 1.86 -13.71
C GLU A 32 -10.34 0.95 -14.35
N VAL A 33 -10.20 1.03 -15.68
CA VAL A 33 -9.20 0.24 -16.42
C VAL A 33 -7.79 0.65 -16.01
N GLN A 34 -7.53 1.94 -15.83
CA GLN A 34 -6.21 2.44 -15.42
C GLN A 34 -5.85 1.98 -13.99
N LEU A 35 -6.80 2.06 -13.05
CA LEU A 35 -6.60 1.60 -11.68
C LEU A 35 -6.40 0.09 -11.62
N ALA A 36 -7.11 -0.71 -12.43
CA ALA A 36 -6.90 -2.16 -12.51
C ALA A 36 -5.48 -2.52 -12.99
N GLN A 37 -4.97 -1.81 -14.00
CA GLN A 37 -3.59 -1.97 -14.50
C GLN A 37 -2.50 -1.59 -13.48
N ILE A 38 -2.88 -0.91 -12.39
CA ILE A 38 -2.00 -0.62 -11.25
C ILE A 38 -2.21 -1.67 -10.15
N PHE A 39 -3.46 -1.96 -9.82
CA PHE A 39 -3.84 -2.86 -8.73
C PHE A 39 -3.28 -4.27 -8.92
N GLU A 40 -3.54 -4.89 -10.07
CA GLU A 40 -3.17 -6.29 -10.32
C GLU A 40 -1.67 -6.57 -10.11
N PRO A 41 -0.74 -5.85 -10.77
CA PRO A 41 0.68 -6.13 -10.59
C PRO A 41 1.14 -5.84 -9.17
N LEU A 42 0.61 -4.80 -8.51
CA LEU A 42 0.99 -4.47 -7.14
C LEU A 42 0.53 -5.54 -6.15
N SER A 43 -0.72 -6.00 -6.26
CA SER A 43 -1.28 -7.04 -5.38
C SER A 43 -0.51 -8.36 -5.47
N ARG A 44 0.03 -8.70 -6.65
CA ARG A 44 0.82 -9.91 -6.87
C ARG A 44 2.29 -9.76 -6.46
N SER A 45 2.83 -8.54 -6.42
CA SER A 45 4.23 -8.27 -6.09
C SER A 45 4.46 -7.95 -4.61
N LEU A 46 3.42 -8.03 -3.76
CA LEU A 46 3.57 -7.81 -2.32
C LEU A 46 4.48 -8.89 -1.72
N ASN A 47 5.57 -8.47 -1.10
CA ASN A 47 6.52 -9.37 -0.46
C ASN A 47 6.87 -8.85 0.95
N ALA A 48 6.49 -9.63 1.96
CA ALA A 48 6.69 -9.29 3.36
C ALA A 48 8.16 -9.40 3.81
N ASP A 49 9.01 -10.05 3.03
CA ASP A 49 10.45 -10.20 3.31
C ASP A 49 11.25 -8.96 2.91
N VAL A 50 10.66 -8.03 2.15
CA VAL A 50 11.29 -6.76 1.74
C VAL A 50 10.40 -5.57 2.15
N PRO A 51 10.26 -5.29 3.46
CA PRO A 51 9.29 -4.32 3.99
C PRO A 51 9.49 -2.89 3.47
N GLU A 52 10.73 -2.50 3.16
CA GLU A 52 11.06 -1.20 2.55
C GLU A 52 10.32 -0.94 1.23
N GLN A 53 10.01 -2.00 0.48
CA GLN A 53 9.34 -1.90 -0.82
C GLN A 53 7.80 -1.97 -0.70
N LEU A 54 7.24 -2.18 0.49
CA LEU A 54 5.81 -2.36 0.68
C LEU A 54 5.02 -1.06 0.82
N ILE A 55 5.65 0.01 1.31
CA ILE A 55 4.95 1.24 1.69
C ILE A 55 4.19 1.82 0.50
N THR A 56 4.88 2.06 -0.62
CA THR A 56 4.27 2.64 -1.83
C THR A 56 3.15 1.76 -2.41
N PRO A 57 3.35 0.43 -2.61
CA PRO A 57 2.27 -0.47 -3.03
C PRO A 57 1.05 -0.44 -2.11
N LEU A 58 1.25 -0.49 -0.78
CA LEU A 58 0.15 -0.49 0.19
C LEU A 58 -0.67 0.80 0.14
N VAL A 59 0.00 1.94 -0.01
CA VAL A 59 -0.64 3.26 -0.17
C VAL A 59 -1.48 3.31 -1.45
N SER A 60 -0.91 2.88 -2.58
CA SER A 60 -1.64 2.83 -3.85
C SER A 60 -2.85 1.92 -3.77
N LEU A 61 -2.69 0.70 -3.27
CA LEU A 61 -3.77 -0.27 -3.11
C LEU A 61 -4.89 0.27 -2.20
N GLY A 62 -4.54 0.86 -1.06
CA GLY A 62 -5.51 1.44 -0.12
C GLY A 62 -6.32 2.58 -0.75
N HIS A 63 -5.66 3.48 -1.49
CA HIS A 63 -6.37 4.58 -2.16
C HIS A 63 -7.20 4.12 -3.37
N ILE A 64 -6.78 3.08 -4.08
CA ILE A 64 -7.61 2.48 -5.15
C ILE A 64 -8.91 1.93 -4.55
N SER A 65 -8.83 1.17 -3.45
CA SER A 65 -10.01 0.65 -2.76
C SER A 65 -10.90 1.75 -2.19
N MET A 66 -10.32 2.85 -1.73
CA MET A 66 -11.07 4.02 -1.26
C MET A 66 -11.91 4.67 -2.36
N LEU A 67 -11.32 4.82 -3.55
CA LEU A 67 -11.90 5.60 -4.64
C LEU A 67 -12.82 4.77 -5.55
N ALA A 68 -12.66 3.45 -5.57
CA ALA A 68 -13.46 2.53 -6.38
C ALA A 68 -13.82 1.25 -5.60
N PRO A 69 -14.55 1.37 -4.47
CA PRO A 69 -14.85 0.23 -3.60
C PRO A 69 -15.64 -0.86 -4.33
N ASP A 70 -16.60 -0.50 -5.18
CA ASP A 70 -17.45 -1.47 -5.88
C ASP A 70 -16.66 -2.41 -6.80
N GLN A 71 -15.58 -1.90 -7.41
CA GLN A 71 -14.73 -2.67 -8.32
C GLN A 71 -13.66 -3.47 -7.57
N PHE A 72 -13.10 -2.93 -6.49
CA PHE A 72 -11.92 -3.50 -5.83
C PHE A 72 -12.18 -4.13 -4.45
N ALA A 73 -13.42 -4.12 -3.92
CA ALA A 73 -13.72 -4.68 -2.60
C ALA A 73 -13.35 -6.17 -2.48
N SER A 74 -13.75 -6.99 -3.45
CA SER A 74 -13.44 -8.44 -3.44
C SER A 74 -11.92 -8.73 -3.51
N PRO A 75 -11.16 -8.21 -4.50
CA PRO A 75 -9.72 -8.46 -4.55
C PRO A 75 -8.98 -7.83 -3.36
N MET A 76 -9.43 -6.69 -2.83
CA MET A 76 -8.85 -6.10 -1.63
C MET A 76 -9.07 -6.96 -0.39
N LYS A 77 -10.27 -7.54 -0.20
CA LYS A 77 -10.52 -8.48 0.91
C LYS A 77 -9.53 -9.64 0.90
N SER A 78 -9.19 -10.17 -0.29
CA SER A 78 -8.17 -11.21 -0.43
C SER A 78 -6.78 -10.72 -0.02
N VAL A 79 -6.36 -9.53 -0.48
CA VAL A 79 -5.07 -8.92 -0.09
C VAL A 79 -5.01 -8.69 1.43
N VAL A 80 -6.09 -8.18 2.02
CA VAL A 80 -6.16 -7.94 3.46
C VAL A 80 -6.01 -9.25 4.24
N ALA A 81 -6.78 -10.28 3.89
CA ALA A 81 -6.78 -11.54 4.61
C ALA A 81 -5.43 -12.29 4.46
N ASN A 82 -4.96 -12.45 3.23
CA ASN A 82 -3.82 -13.32 2.94
C ASN A 82 -2.48 -12.62 3.17
N PHE A 83 -2.36 -11.33 2.85
CA PHE A 83 -1.09 -10.63 2.96
C PHE A 83 -1.04 -9.71 4.20
N ILE A 84 -1.98 -8.77 4.33
CA ILE A 84 -1.88 -7.75 5.39
C ILE A 84 -2.02 -8.39 6.78
N VAL A 85 -3.05 -9.21 7.01
CA VAL A 85 -3.28 -9.83 8.31
C VAL A 85 -2.26 -10.95 8.53
N LYS A 86 -2.29 -11.97 7.69
CA LYS A 86 -1.51 -13.19 7.90
C LYS A 86 -0.01 -12.96 7.72
N ASP A 87 0.43 -12.44 6.58
CA ASP A 87 1.86 -12.43 6.27
C ASP A 87 2.60 -11.24 6.89
N LEU A 88 1.95 -10.07 6.96
CA LEU A 88 2.55 -8.83 7.45
C LEU A 88 2.30 -8.60 8.94
N LEU A 89 1.05 -8.61 9.41
CA LEU A 89 0.74 -8.20 10.80
C LEU A 89 0.96 -9.30 11.83
N MET A 90 0.71 -10.57 11.48
CA MET A 90 0.85 -11.69 12.41
C MET A 90 2.28 -12.22 12.52
N ASN A 91 3.21 -11.74 11.69
CA ASN A 91 4.62 -12.14 11.72
C ASN A 91 5.50 -10.93 12.04
N ASP A 92 6.39 -11.09 13.02
CA ASP A 92 7.46 -10.14 13.33
C ASP A 92 8.78 -10.68 12.75
N ARG A 93 9.32 -10.01 11.73
CA ARG A 93 10.57 -10.42 11.06
C ARG A 93 11.80 -9.73 11.64
N SER A 94 11.62 -8.53 12.18
CA SER A 94 12.64 -7.79 12.90
C SER A 94 12.39 -7.88 14.41
N THR A 95 13.41 -8.33 15.15
CA THR A 95 13.46 -8.13 16.59
C THR A 95 13.83 -6.67 16.84
N GLY A 96 12.84 -5.84 17.16
CA GLY A 96 13.07 -4.41 17.41
C GLY A 96 14.19 -4.14 18.43
N GLU A 97 14.87 -3.00 18.28
CA GLU A 97 15.92 -2.61 19.23
C GLU A 97 15.33 -2.42 20.63
N LYS A 98 15.91 -3.13 21.60
CA LYS A 98 15.53 -2.99 23.02
C LYS A 98 16.21 -1.75 23.60
N ASN A 99 15.78 -0.57 23.16
CA ASN A 99 16.30 0.71 23.64
C ASN A 99 15.62 1.21 24.94
N GLY A 100 14.58 0.51 25.42
CA GLY A 100 13.84 0.85 26.64
C GLY A 100 12.97 2.10 26.52
N LYS A 101 12.91 2.75 25.35
CA LYS A 101 12.09 3.92 25.10
C LYS A 101 10.67 3.50 24.73
N LEU A 102 9.67 4.19 25.27
CA LEU A 102 8.25 3.98 24.92
C LEU A 102 7.90 4.58 23.55
N TRP A 103 8.60 5.62 23.14
CA TRP A 103 8.35 6.36 21.91
C TRP A 103 9.66 6.66 21.19
N SER A 104 9.63 6.53 19.87
CA SER A 104 10.72 6.89 18.96
C SER A 104 10.16 7.76 17.84
N PRO A 105 10.95 8.72 17.33
CA PRO A 105 10.58 9.50 16.14
C PRO A 105 10.53 8.61 14.89
N ASP A 106 9.80 9.05 13.86
CA ASP A 106 9.50 8.25 12.66
C ASP A 106 10.75 7.75 11.92
N GLU A 107 11.86 8.49 12.00
CA GLU A 107 13.14 8.14 11.38
C GLU A 107 13.83 6.94 12.06
N GLU A 108 13.52 6.68 13.33
CA GLU A 108 14.04 5.56 14.11
C GLU A 108 13.15 4.31 14.02
N VAL A 109 11.99 4.41 13.34
CA VAL A 109 11.04 3.30 13.21
C VAL A 109 11.51 2.34 12.12
N SER A 110 11.52 1.04 12.43
CA SER A 110 11.95 0.04 11.45
C SER A 110 11.02 0.01 10.22
N PRO A 111 11.55 -0.32 9.03
CA PRO A 111 10.76 -0.40 7.80
C PRO A 111 9.55 -1.34 7.92
N GLU A 112 9.67 -2.41 8.71
CA GLU A 112 8.58 -3.34 8.98
C GLU A 112 7.44 -2.69 9.78
N VAL A 113 7.78 -1.93 10.83
CA VAL A 113 6.77 -1.22 11.64
C VAL A 113 6.07 -0.15 10.81
N LEU A 114 6.81 0.58 9.97
CA LEU A 114 6.22 1.50 9.00
C LEU A 114 5.28 0.76 8.03
N ALA A 115 5.71 -0.35 7.44
CA ALA A 115 4.86 -1.16 6.55
C ALA A 115 3.59 -1.66 7.26
N LYS A 116 3.69 -2.10 8.52
CA LYS A 116 2.54 -2.47 9.36
C LYS A 116 1.59 -1.30 9.60
N HIS A 117 2.11 -0.09 9.84
CA HIS A 117 1.30 1.12 9.99
C HIS A 117 0.48 1.40 8.71
N PHE A 118 1.12 1.40 7.54
CA PHE A 118 0.42 1.60 6.27
C PHE A 118 -0.55 0.46 5.93
N GLY A 119 -0.18 -0.79 6.22
CA GLY A 119 -1.06 -1.95 6.04
C GLY A 119 -2.34 -1.84 6.87
N ARG A 120 -2.24 -1.35 8.12
CA ARG A 120 -3.42 -1.07 8.97
C ARG A 120 -4.31 0.03 8.39
N GLN A 121 -3.71 1.06 7.80
CA GLN A 121 -4.48 2.11 7.13
C GLN A 121 -5.24 1.56 5.93
N SER A 122 -4.63 0.72 5.10
CA SER A 122 -5.31 0.07 3.97
C SER A 122 -6.44 -0.86 4.43
N ARG A 123 -6.30 -1.53 5.58
CA ARG A 123 -7.37 -2.34 6.17
C ARG A 123 -8.59 -1.51 6.60
N ARG A 124 -8.41 -0.29 7.11
CA ARG A 124 -9.55 0.56 7.53
C ARG A 124 -10.43 1.01 6.37
N ILE A 125 -9.91 0.93 5.14
CA ILE A 125 -10.55 1.45 3.93
C ILE A 125 -11.17 0.31 3.08
N ALA A 126 -10.89 -0.95 3.43
CA ALA A 126 -11.40 -2.15 2.77
C ALA A 126 -12.61 -2.74 3.51
#